data_AF-A0AAN7SSD4-F1
#
_entry.id   AF-A0AAN7SSD4-F1
#
_cell.length_a   1.000
_cell.length_b   1.000
_cell.length_c   1.000
_cell.angle_alpha   90.00
_cell.angle_beta   90.00
_cell.angle_gamma   90.00
#
_symmetry.space_group_name_H-M   'P 1'
#
loop_
_entity.id
_entity.type
_entity.pdbx_description
1 polymer ?
#
loop_
_entity_poly.entity_id
_entity_poly.type
_entity_poly.pdbx_seq_one_letter_code
_entity_poly.pdbx_strand_id
1 'polypeptide(L)'
;MSTATGVVGDNTILCHDVVTIGKQAMAKIQKLPFRNIKLSRKDRALPLFSMNSTIKIDNEKVVVYRLLLFQQISNTKKSDEDLKNYMQYELAPYPLAFFSESGIGKCKQSALYTLFK
;
A
#
# COMPACT_ATOMS: atom_id res chain seq x y z
N MET A 1 -5.25 -2.90 -6.14
CA MET A 1 -4.15 -1.99 -6.51
C MET A 1 -4.00 -1.00 -5.37
N SER A 2 -2.81 -0.86 -4.78
CA SER A 2 -2.57 0.20 -3.79
C SER A 2 -2.31 1.51 -4.53
N THR A 3 -3.04 2.57 -4.20
CA THR A 3 -2.80 3.93 -4.72
C THR A 3 -1.55 4.55 -4.08
N ALA A 4 -1.21 4.15 -2.85
CA ALA A 4 -0.01 4.55 -2.13
C ALA A 4 1.30 3.96 -2.66
N THR A 5 1.24 2.95 -3.54
CA THR A 5 2.43 2.37 -4.22
C THR A 5 2.25 2.23 -5.73
N GLY A 6 1.02 2.34 -6.24
CA GLY A 6 0.66 2.00 -7.63
C GLY A 6 0.73 0.50 -7.93
N VAL A 7 0.94 -0.34 -6.92
CA VAL A 7 1.24 -1.76 -7.09
C VAL A 7 -0.01 -2.60 -6.93
N VAL A 8 -0.18 -3.56 -7.85
CA VAL A 8 -1.09 -4.70 -7.67
C VAL A 8 -0.28 -5.84 -7.06
N GLY A 9 -0.79 -6.40 -5.98
CA GLY A 9 -0.11 -7.48 -5.30
C GLY A 9 -0.25 -8.80 -6.05
N ASP A 10 0.86 -9.53 -6.17
CA ASP A 10 0.88 -10.90 -6.67
C ASP A 10 0.63 -11.91 -5.54
N ASN A 11 0.45 -13.18 -5.89
CA ASN A 11 0.25 -14.29 -4.94
C ASN A 11 1.41 -14.47 -3.94
N THR A 12 2.55 -13.81 -4.17
CA THR A 12 3.70 -13.79 -3.26
C THR A 12 3.49 -12.89 -2.04
N ILE A 13 2.50 -11.99 -2.08
CA ILE A 13 2.21 -11.05 -1.02
C ILE A 13 1.19 -11.65 -0.07
N LEU A 14 1.64 -11.92 1.14
CA LEU A 14 0.87 -12.62 2.16
C LEU A 14 0.36 -11.65 3.24
N CYS A 15 0.08 -10.39 2.87
CA CYS A 15 -0.32 -9.36 3.82
C CYS A 15 -1.67 -9.66 4.50
N HIS A 16 -2.57 -10.39 3.83
CA HIS A 16 -3.84 -10.83 4.38
C HIS A 16 -3.69 -11.93 5.46
N ASP A 17 -2.64 -12.75 5.33
CA ASP A 17 -2.35 -13.90 6.20
C ASP A 17 -1.23 -13.62 7.23
N VAL A 18 -0.91 -12.35 7.47
CA VAL A 18 0.14 -11.94 8.42
C VAL A 18 -0.04 -12.59 9.80
N VAL A 19 -1.27 -12.69 10.28
CA VAL A 19 -1.58 -13.24 11.61
C VAL A 19 -1.30 -14.74 11.66
N THR A 20 -1.67 -15.50 10.63
CA THR A 20 -1.45 -16.94 10.58
C THR A 20 0.04 -17.26 10.43
N ILE A 21 0.75 -16.55 9.55
CA ILE A 21 2.19 -16.66 9.36
C ILE A 21 2.94 -16.30 10.65
N GLY A 22 2.55 -15.20 11.30
CA GLY A 22 3.13 -14.78 12.58
C GLY A 22 2.94 -15.84 13.67
N LYS A 23 1.74 -16.43 13.79
CA LYS A 23 1.48 -17.53 14.74
C LYS A 23 2.35 -18.75 14.46
N GLN A 24 2.51 -19.14 13.20
CA GLN A 24 3.39 -20.24 12.81
C GLN A 24 4.85 -19.96 13.14
N ALA A 25 5.34 -18.75 12.87
CA ALA A 25 6.70 -18.34 13.23
C ALA A 25 6.89 -18.35 14.75
N MET A 26 5.92 -17.84 15.52
CA MET A 26 5.96 -17.85 16.98
C MET A 26 5.97 -19.26 17.57
N ALA A 27 5.20 -20.20 17.00
CA ALA A 27 5.20 -21.59 17.44
C ALA A 27 6.56 -22.28 17.23
N LYS A 28 7.33 -21.90 16.21
CA LYS A 28 8.71 -22.38 16.01
C LYS A 28 9.66 -21.82 17.07
N ILE A 29 9.48 -20.55 17.44
CA ILE A 29 10.32 -19.85 18.43
C ILE A 29 10.09 -20.41 19.84
N GLN A 30 8.83 -20.68 20.22
CA GLN A 30 8.48 -21.13 21.56
C GLN A 30 9.17 -22.46 21.97
N LYS A 31 9.56 -23.29 20.98
CA LYS A 31 10.19 -24.59 21.22
C LYS A 31 11.72 -24.51 21.34
N LEU A 32 12.33 -23.33 21.22
CA LEU A 32 13.77 -23.15 21.19
C LEU A 32 14.25 -22.27 22.35
N PRO A 33 15.40 -22.57 22.98
CA PRO A 33 16.03 -21.64 23.91
C PRO A 33 16.46 -20.38 23.14
N PHE A 34 16.43 -19.23 23.83
CA PHE A 34 16.63 -17.91 23.20
C PHE A 34 17.90 -17.83 22.33
N ARG A 35 18.99 -18.47 22.76
CA ARG A 35 20.28 -18.53 22.05
C ARG A 35 20.18 -19.18 20.65
N ASN A 36 19.22 -20.07 20.44
CA ASN A 36 19.08 -20.84 19.21
C ASN A 36 17.99 -20.28 18.28
N ILE A 37 17.35 -19.17 18.64
CA ILE A 37 16.36 -18.52 17.78
C ILE A 37 17.10 -17.96 16.56
N LYS A 38 16.76 -18.47 15.38
CA LYS A 38 17.16 -17.90 14.09
C LYS A 38 15.92 -17.46 13.33
N LEU A 39 15.83 -16.17 13.06
CA LEU A 39 14.74 -15.61 12.26
C LEU A 39 15.15 -15.60 10.79
N SER A 40 14.36 -16.27 9.94
CA SER A 40 14.57 -16.28 8.49
C SER A 40 13.68 -15.23 7.83
N ARG A 41 14.18 -14.60 6.75
CA ARG A 41 13.37 -13.71 5.91
C ARG A 41 12.19 -14.44 5.25
N LYS A 42 12.27 -15.76 5.11
CA LYS A 42 11.19 -16.61 4.57
C LYS A 42 10.01 -16.76 5.53
N ASP A 43 10.26 -16.64 6.84
CA ASP A 43 9.20 -16.71 7.86
C ASP A 43 8.49 -15.37 8.07
N ARG A 44 8.90 -14.31 7.34
CA ARG A 44 8.27 -12.99 7.39
C ARG A 44 7.21 -12.90 6.30
N ALA A 45 6.01 -12.45 6.67
CA ALA A 45 5.02 -12.03 5.69
C ALA A 45 5.55 -10.85 4.86
N LEU A 46 5.42 -10.94 3.53
CA LEU A 46 5.86 -9.89 2.62
C LEU A 46 4.78 -8.80 2.54
N PRO A 47 5.11 -7.53 2.84
CA PRO A 47 4.17 -6.42 2.68
C PRO A 47 4.05 -6.04 1.20
N LEU A 48 2.94 -5.39 0.82
CA LEU A 48 2.76 -4.82 -0.53
C LEU A 48 3.92 -3.92 -0.96
N PHE A 49 4.50 -3.17 -0.01
CA PHE A 49 5.65 -2.29 -0.24
C PHE A 49 6.93 -3.02 -0.69
N SER A 50 7.03 -4.34 -0.48
CA SER A 50 8.20 -5.11 -0.93
C SER A 50 8.23 -5.33 -2.45
N MET A 51 7.14 -5.02 -3.15
CA MET A 51 7.06 -5.12 -4.59
C MET A 51 7.55 -3.86 -5.28
N ASN A 52 8.12 -4.03 -6.46
CA ASN A 52 8.52 -2.91 -7.30
C ASN A 52 7.28 -2.23 -7.90
N SER A 53 7.28 -0.90 -7.94
CA SER A 53 6.23 -0.10 -8.60
C SER A 53 6.34 -0.08 -10.13
N THR A 54 6.98 -1.07 -10.72
CA THR A 54 7.13 -1.22 -12.18
C THR A 54 6.08 -2.17 -12.73
N ILE A 55 5.28 -1.70 -13.68
CA ILE A 55 4.36 -2.54 -14.45
C ILE A 55 4.95 -2.82 -15.83
N LYS A 56 4.60 -3.96 -16.42
CA LYS A 56 4.95 -4.27 -17.81
C LYS A 56 3.79 -3.87 -18.72
N ILE A 57 4.05 -2.98 -19.67
CA ILE A 57 3.15 -2.60 -20.76
C ILE A 57 3.88 -2.93 -22.05
N ASP A 58 3.30 -3.77 -22.92
CA ASP A 58 3.90 -4.17 -24.19
C ASP A 58 5.38 -4.60 -24.09
N ASN A 59 5.68 -5.43 -23.08
CA ASN A 59 7.04 -5.89 -22.71
C ASN A 59 8.02 -4.82 -22.20
N GLU A 60 7.65 -3.55 -22.19
CA GLU A 60 8.44 -2.49 -21.57
C GLU A 60 8.08 -2.33 -20.09
N LYS A 61 9.09 -2.08 -19.25
CA LYS A 61 8.90 -1.83 -17.82
C LYS A 61 8.68 -0.33 -17.62
N VAL A 62 7.49 0.05 -17.21
CA VAL A 62 7.12 1.43 -16.89
C VAL A 62 7.00 1.59 -15.38
N VAL A 63 7.62 2.63 -14.83
CA VAL A 63 7.49 2.97 -13.41
C VAL A 63 6.15 3.68 -13.17
N VAL A 64 5.35 3.14 -12.26
CA VAL A 64 4.11 3.78 -11.81
C VAL A 64 4.47 4.85 -10.78
N TYR A 65 4.33 6.11 -11.17
CA TYR A 65 4.44 7.23 -10.25
C TYR A 65 3.11 7.44 -9.52
N ARG A 66 3.16 7.33 -8.19
CA ARG A 66 2.01 7.45 -7.29
C ARG A 66 1.22 8.76 -7.48
N LEU A 67 1.95 9.87 -7.64
CA LEU A 67 1.36 11.19 -7.84
C LEU A 67 0.61 11.28 -9.17
N LEU A 68 1.21 10.76 -10.25
CA LEU A 68 0.59 10.73 -11.59
C LEU A 68 -0.66 9.85 -11.60
N LEU A 69 -0.60 8.67 -10.98
CA LEU A 69 -1.74 7.76 -10.88
C LEU A 69 -2.92 8.42 -10.15
N PHE A 70 -2.66 9.07 -9.02
CA PHE A 70 -3.71 9.77 -8.29
C PHE A 70 -4.29 10.96 -9.07
N GLN A 71 -3.44 11.74 -9.76
CA GLN A 71 -3.90 12.83 -10.61
C GLN A 71 -4.83 12.32 -11.72
N GLN A 72 -4.49 11.20 -12.35
CA GLN A 72 -5.34 10.57 -13.36
C GLN A 72 -6.68 10.14 -12.75
N ILE A 73 -6.67 9.39 -11.63
CA ILE A 73 -7.88 8.96 -10.94
C ILE A 73 -8.77 10.17 -10.58
N SER A 74 -8.16 11.23 -10.06
CA SER A 74 -8.86 12.47 -9.67
C SER A 74 -9.45 13.22 -10.87
N ASN A 75 -8.81 13.14 -12.03
CA ASN A 75 -9.31 13.76 -13.26
C ASN A 75 -10.41 12.92 -13.92
N THR A 76 -10.39 11.59 -13.75
CA THR A 76 -11.37 10.67 -14.34
C THR A 76 -12.65 10.51 -13.52
N LYS A 77 -12.66 10.95 -12.26
CA LYS A 77 -13.84 10.86 -11.40
C LYS A 77 -15.00 11.64 -12.03
N LYS A 78 -16.22 11.10 -11.99
CA LYS A 78 -17.43 11.81 -12.42
C LYS A 78 -18.06 12.59 -11.26
N SER A 79 -17.83 12.12 -10.05
CA SER A 79 -18.29 12.73 -8.80
C SER A 79 -17.25 12.55 -7.68
N ASP A 80 -17.44 13.27 -6.58
CA ASP A 80 -16.61 13.10 -5.38
C ASP A 80 -16.85 11.74 -4.68
N GLU A 81 -18.07 11.20 -4.76
CA GLU A 81 -18.40 9.84 -4.30
C GLU A 81 -17.63 8.76 -5.07
N ASP A 82 -17.41 8.92 -6.38
CA ASP A 82 -16.59 7.98 -7.14
C ASP A 82 -15.16 7.93 -6.60
N LEU A 83 -14.60 9.09 -6.26
CA LEU A 83 -13.26 9.16 -5.70
C LEU A 83 -13.17 8.46 -4.34
N LYS A 84 -14.19 8.61 -3.47
CA LYS A 84 -14.28 7.86 -2.22
C LYS A 84 -14.33 6.34 -2.47
N ASN A 85 -15.15 5.90 -3.44
CA ASN A 85 -15.25 4.49 -3.80
C ASN A 85 -13.93 3.93 -4.33
N TYR A 86 -13.16 4.71 -5.09
CA TYR A 86 -11.83 4.30 -5.56
C TYR A 86 -10.82 4.13 -4.42
N MET A 87 -11.02 4.86 -3.31
CA MET A 87 -10.10 4.86 -2.16
C MET A 87 -10.60 4.05 -0.96
N GLN A 88 -11.77 3.39 -1.04
CA GLN A 88 -12.36 2.68 0.08
C GLN A 88 -11.51 1.54 0.67
N TYR A 89 -10.58 1.00 -0.13
CA TYR A 89 -9.67 -0.07 0.28
C TYR A 89 -8.24 0.42 0.58
N GLU A 90 -8.02 1.74 0.54
CA GLU A 90 -6.75 2.30 1.00
C GLU A 90 -6.64 2.24 2.51
N LEU A 91 -5.40 2.04 2.98
CA LEU A 91 -5.11 1.95 4.41
C LEU A 91 -5.13 3.34 5.06
N ALA A 92 -4.73 4.36 4.30
CA ALA A 92 -4.79 5.74 4.75
C ALA A 92 -6.15 6.35 4.38
N PRO A 93 -6.80 7.08 5.31
CA PRO A 93 -8.08 7.74 5.02
C PRO A 93 -7.96 8.75 3.86
N TYR A 94 -6.75 9.27 3.63
CA TYR A 94 -6.42 10.18 2.54
C TYR A 94 -5.07 9.82 1.89
N PRO A 95 -4.84 10.15 0.61
CA PRO A 95 -3.61 9.81 -0.10
C PRO A 95 -2.39 10.61 0.39
N LEU A 96 -1.45 9.93 1.03
CA LEU A 96 -0.20 10.52 1.53
C LEU A 96 0.68 11.18 0.44
N ALA A 97 0.37 10.97 -0.84
CA ALA A 97 1.02 11.67 -1.95
C ALA A 97 0.75 13.19 -1.95
N PHE A 98 -0.35 13.65 -1.36
CA PHE A 98 -0.73 15.07 -1.28
C PHE A 98 -0.74 15.61 0.15
N PHE A 99 -0.85 14.71 1.13
CA PHE A 99 -1.12 15.04 2.52
C PHE A 99 0.01 14.49 3.39
N SER A 100 0.87 15.37 3.92
CA SER A 100 1.81 15.02 4.99
C SER A 100 1.17 15.22 6.37
N GLU A 101 1.69 14.56 7.40
CA GLU A 101 1.27 14.77 8.81
C GLU A 101 1.34 16.24 9.25
N SER A 102 2.25 17.03 8.66
CA SER A 102 2.41 18.48 8.88
C SER A 102 1.36 19.35 8.20
N GLY A 103 0.39 18.78 7.48
CA GLY A 103 -0.65 19.49 6.76
C GLY A 103 -0.30 19.86 5.32
N ILE A 104 -1.32 20.33 4.61
CA ILE A 104 -1.34 20.56 3.15
C ILE A 104 -0.56 21.82 2.75
N GLY A 105 0.27 21.72 1.70
CA GLY A 105 0.75 22.90 0.98
C GLY A 105 -0.42 23.68 0.38
N LYS A 106 -0.54 24.97 0.69
CA LYS A 106 -1.68 25.87 0.40
C LYS A 106 -2.11 25.91 -1.09
N CYS A 107 -2.80 24.87 -1.56
CA CYS A 107 -3.30 24.73 -2.92
C CYS A 107 -4.78 24.33 -2.90
N LYS A 108 -5.51 24.55 -4.01
CA LYS A 108 -6.92 24.11 -4.19
C LYS A 108 -7.15 22.61 -3.92
N GLN A 109 -6.08 21.81 -3.93
CA GLN A 109 -6.06 20.39 -3.53
C GLN A 109 -6.42 20.17 -2.05
N SER A 110 -6.34 21.19 -1.19
CA SER A 110 -6.78 21.09 0.21
C SER A 110 -8.28 20.86 0.36
N ALA A 111 -9.09 21.30 -0.61
CA ALA A 111 -10.53 21.07 -0.60
C ALA A 111 -10.88 19.57 -0.65
N LEU A 112 -10.03 18.75 -1.28
CA LEU A 112 -10.22 17.30 -1.34
C LEU A 112 -10.07 16.65 0.04
N TYR A 113 -9.33 17.25 0.97
CA TYR A 113 -9.15 16.71 2.31
C TYR A 113 -10.49 16.53 3.04
N THR A 114 -11.44 17.46 2.83
CA THR A 114 -12.77 17.39 3.43
C THR A 114 -13.58 16.17 2.97
N LEU A 115 -13.25 15.60 1.80
CA LEU A 115 -13.91 14.39 1.28
C LEU A 115 -13.46 13.11 1.99
N PHE A 116 -12.32 13.15 2.66
CA PHE A 116 -11.65 11.99 3.27
C PHE A 116 -11.63 12.05 4.81
N LYS A 117 -12.36 13.01 5.38
CA LYS A 117 -12.43 13.27 6.81
C LYS A 117 -13.54 12.48 7.49
#